data_AF-A0A7V5HHW9-F1
#
_entry.id   AF-A0A7V5HHW9-F1
#
_cell.length_a   1.000
_cell.length_b   1.000
_cell.length_c   1.000
_cell.angle_alpha   90.00
_cell.angle_beta   90.00
_cell.angle_gamma   90.00
#
_symmetry.space_group_name_H-M   'P 1'
#
loop_
_entity.id
_entity.type
_entity.pdbx_description
1 polymer ?
#
loop_
_entity_poly.entity_id
_entity_poly.type
_entity_poly.pdbx_seq_one_letter_code
_entity_poly.pdbx_strand_id
1 'polypeptide(L)'
;MGSVKDLVVLEKPTPERSGRGRFIFSDRYSVFDWGEMPDHIAQKGQALCLLGAYFFEKLEKLGVPTHYYGLVANDHPAKLDEIGQPAGVMEVKLVRVLEPTPTAGGYDYSLYQTEKANFLIPLEVIYRNSLPQGSSVFKRLREGKLKPSDIGLDHFPEPGEKLAQPILDVSTKLEATDRYLSWEEAQQIAGLSDKEVERIQETVLLVNRLITEEVERLGLSHEDGKVEFAFDEERNLMLVDVLGTPDECRFTFDGIPVSKEAARIYYRRTPWFKEVEAAKKQDAQRWKELVKSSPPPLSPKMKKLVEGLYQACCNEITGREWFSVPPLRQIITELRQELEL
;
A
#
# COMPACT_ATOMS: atom_id res chain seq x y z
N MET A 1 -16.07 -3.09 5.46
CA MET A 1 -15.66 -3.55 4.13
C MET A 1 -14.55 -2.62 3.68
N GLY A 2 -13.37 -3.15 3.39
CA GLY A 2 -12.23 -2.34 2.98
C GLY A 2 -12.29 -2.00 1.48
N SER A 3 -11.49 -1.03 1.04
CA SER A 3 -11.48 -0.55 -0.35
C SER A 3 -11.05 -1.63 -1.35
N VAL A 4 -10.15 -2.54 -0.94
CA VAL A 4 -9.59 -3.60 -1.81
C VAL A 4 -9.56 -4.98 -1.16
N LYS A 5 -9.67 -5.06 0.17
CA LYS A 5 -9.66 -6.30 0.94
C LYS A 5 -10.63 -6.24 2.12
N ASP A 6 -11.19 -7.38 2.48
CA ASP A 6 -12.05 -7.54 3.65
C ASP A 6 -11.37 -8.41 4.69
N LEU A 7 -11.60 -8.10 5.97
CA LEU A 7 -11.09 -8.88 7.09
C LEU A 7 -12.22 -9.71 7.70
N VAL A 8 -12.02 -11.04 7.72
CA VAL A 8 -12.82 -11.96 8.53
C VAL A 8 -12.02 -12.32 9.76
N VAL A 9 -12.56 -12.01 10.95
CA VAL A 9 -11.93 -12.37 12.23
C VAL A 9 -12.37 -13.77 12.62
N LEU A 10 -11.42 -14.71 12.68
CA LEU A 10 -11.65 -16.08 13.17
C LEU A 10 -11.55 -16.11 14.70
N GLU A 11 -10.52 -15.44 15.23
CA GLU A 11 -10.27 -15.31 16.66
C GLU A 11 -9.89 -13.85 16.97
N LYS A 12 -10.57 -13.22 17.92
CA LYS A 12 -10.27 -11.84 18.31
C LYS A 12 -9.00 -11.77 19.17
N PRO A 13 -8.11 -10.79 18.92
CA PRO A 13 -6.97 -10.55 19.80
C PRO A 13 -7.43 -9.98 21.15
N THR A 14 -6.71 -10.33 22.22
CA THR A 14 -6.82 -9.76 23.57
C THR A 14 -5.48 -9.10 23.95
N PRO A 15 -5.35 -8.39 25.08
CA PRO A 15 -4.05 -7.83 25.45
C PRO A 15 -2.93 -8.87 25.56
N GLU A 16 -3.24 -10.08 25.98
CA GLU A 16 -2.28 -11.15 26.25
C GLU A 16 -2.13 -12.17 25.11
N ARG A 17 -2.98 -12.12 24.07
CA ARG A 17 -3.01 -13.15 23.02
C ARG A 17 -3.37 -12.58 21.66
N SER A 18 -2.58 -12.88 20.64
CA SER A 18 -2.89 -12.59 19.25
C SER A 18 -4.18 -13.29 18.80
N GLY A 19 -4.87 -12.66 17.86
CA GLY A 19 -6.00 -13.24 17.15
C GLY A 19 -5.58 -13.90 15.85
N ARG A 20 -6.58 -14.38 15.11
CA ARG A 20 -6.45 -14.97 13.78
C ARG A 20 -7.53 -14.42 12.88
N GLY A 21 -7.17 -14.12 11.64
CA GLY A 21 -8.09 -13.59 10.66
C GLY A 21 -7.74 -14.02 9.25
N ARG A 22 -8.66 -13.78 8.33
CA ARG A 22 -8.45 -13.98 6.89
C ARG A 22 -8.64 -12.65 6.18
N PHE A 23 -7.65 -12.27 5.38
CA PHE A 23 -7.81 -11.22 4.39
C PHE A 23 -8.39 -11.84 3.13
N ILE A 24 -9.56 -11.36 2.72
CA ILE A 24 -10.24 -11.71 1.47
C ILE A 24 -9.96 -10.56 0.49
N PHE A 25 -9.11 -10.82 -0.49
CA PHE A 25 -8.78 -9.84 -1.52
C PHE A 25 -9.88 -9.79 -2.57
N SER A 26 -10.34 -8.59 -2.86
CA SER A 26 -11.41 -8.33 -3.80
C SER A 26 -10.89 -7.78 -5.13
N ASP A 27 -11.73 -7.88 -6.16
CA ASP A 27 -11.50 -7.25 -7.46
C ASP A 27 -11.89 -5.76 -7.48
N ARG A 28 -12.27 -5.20 -6.34
CA ARG A 28 -12.53 -3.77 -6.17
C ARG A 28 -11.24 -2.98 -6.27
N TYR A 29 -11.39 -1.73 -6.69
CA TYR A 29 -10.32 -0.73 -6.63
C TYR A 29 -10.91 0.62 -6.21
N SER A 30 -10.02 1.51 -5.75
CA SER A 30 -10.37 2.85 -5.34
C SER A 30 -9.35 3.85 -5.86
N VAL A 31 -9.83 4.99 -6.36
CA VAL A 31 -8.99 6.12 -6.77
C VAL A 31 -9.53 7.42 -6.17
N PHE A 32 -8.62 8.35 -5.89
CA PHE A 32 -8.93 9.70 -5.37
C PHE A 32 -9.76 9.72 -4.07
N ASP A 33 -9.64 8.70 -3.23
CA ASP A 33 -10.37 8.56 -1.96
C ASP A 33 -11.90 8.53 -2.12
N TRP A 34 -12.39 8.26 -3.35
CA TRP A 34 -13.82 8.20 -3.66
C TRP A 34 -14.51 7.06 -2.89
N GLY A 35 -13.87 5.90 -2.85
CA GLY A 35 -14.49 4.63 -2.43
C GLY A 35 -14.37 3.61 -3.55
N GLU A 36 -15.25 2.61 -3.54
CA GLU A 36 -15.34 1.61 -4.59
C GLU A 36 -15.69 2.25 -5.95
N MET A 37 -14.95 1.86 -6.97
CA MET A 37 -15.16 2.28 -8.35
C MET A 37 -16.20 1.38 -9.04
N PRO A 38 -16.86 1.83 -10.12
CA PRO A 38 -18.03 1.15 -10.68
C PRO A 38 -17.70 -0.20 -11.34
N ASP A 39 -16.42 -0.44 -11.65
CA ASP A 39 -15.93 -1.69 -12.20
C ASP A 39 -15.23 -2.55 -11.15
N HIS A 40 -15.34 -3.86 -11.32
CA HIS A 40 -14.42 -4.83 -10.72
C HIS A 40 -13.37 -5.25 -11.76
N ILE A 41 -12.11 -5.32 -11.34
CA ILE A 41 -10.97 -5.74 -12.16
C ILE A 41 -10.77 -7.22 -11.94
N ALA A 42 -11.24 -8.05 -12.87
CA ALA A 42 -11.23 -9.50 -12.73
C ALA A 42 -9.86 -10.06 -12.31
N GLN A 43 -9.86 -10.88 -11.26
CA GLN A 43 -8.70 -11.58 -10.69
C GLN A 43 -7.62 -10.65 -10.08
N LYS A 44 -7.89 -9.34 -9.95
CA LYS A 44 -7.00 -8.42 -9.24
C LYS A 44 -6.78 -8.89 -7.81
N GLY A 45 -7.84 -9.28 -7.09
CA GLY A 45 -7.72 -9.70 -5.70
C GLY A 45 -6.80 -10.91 -5.54
N GLN A 46 -6.95 -11.92 -6.39
CA GLN A 46 -6.08 -13.10 -6.40
C GLN A 46 -4.62 -12.74 -6.72
N ALA A 47 -4.38 -11.89 -7.73
CA ALA A 47 -3.03 -11.46 -8.09
C ALA A 47 -2.33 -10.72 -6.93
N LEU A 48 -3.03 -9.82 -6.24
CA LEU A 48 -2.50 -9.09 -5.08
C LEU A 48 -2.21 -10.02 -3.90
N CYS A 49 -3.11 -10.98 -3.65
CA CYS A 49 -2.96 -11.96 -2.59
C CYS A 49 -1.72 -12.85 -2.80
N LEU A 50 -1.52 -13.35 -4.02
CA LEU A 50 -0.35 -14.15 -4.41
C LEU A 50 0.96 -13.34 -4.31
N LEU A 51 0.96 -12.09 -4.77
CA LEU A 51 2.12 -11.20 -4.65
C LEU A 51 2.47 -10.90 -3.19
N GLY A 52 1.47 -10.61 -2.35
CA GLY A 52 1.67 -10.41 -0.92
C GLY A 52 2.32 -11.63 -0.27
N ALA A 53 1.77 -12.82 -0.54
CA ALA A 53 2.33 -14.09 -0.06
C ALA A 53 3.78 -14.30 -0.52
N TYR A 54 4.08 -14.04 -1.80
CA TYR A 54 5.42 -14.17 -2.35
C TYR A 54 6.46 -13.34 -1.59
N PHE A 55 6.15 -12.06 -1.31
CA PHE A 55 7.07 -11.19 -0.58
C PHE A 55 7.14 -11.54 0.91
N PHE A 56 6.02 -11.89 1.55
CA PHE A 56 6.04 -12.35 2.93
C PHE A 56 6.94 -13.59 3.09
N GLU A 57 6.79 -14.60 2.24
CA GLU A 57 7.61 -15.82 2.33
C GLU A 57 9.10 -15.56 2.08
N LYS A 58 9.45 -14.61 1.20
CA LYS A 58 10.85 -14.18 1.01
C LYS A 58 11.39 -13.46 2.24
N LEU A 59 10.60 -12.57 2.84
CA LEU A 59 10.98 -11.84 4.05
C LEU A 59 11.15 -12.77 5.26
N GLU A 60 10.28 -13.77 5.40
CA GLU A 60 10.40 -14.81 6.42
C GLU A 60 11.70 -15.62 6.26
N LYS A 61 12.09 -15.95 5.02
CA LYS A 61 13.39 -16.60 4.73
C LYS A 61 14.59 -15.73 5.11
N LEU A 62 14.42 -14.41 5.13
CA LEU A 62 15.42 -13.45 5.61
C LEU A 62 15.34 -13.18 7.12
N GLY A 63 14.46 -13.88 7.84
CA GLY A 63 14.30 -13.74 9.29
C GLY A 63 13.50 -12.50 9.71
N VAL A 64 12.72 -11.90 8.81
CA VAL A 64 11.84 -10.78 9.15
C VAL A 64 10.50 -11.33 9.64
N PRO A 65 10.07 -11.03 10.89
CA PRO A 65 8.77 -11.48 11.38
C PRO A 65 7.63 -10.82 10.61
N THR A 66 6.60 -11.60 10.30
CA THR A 66 5.40 -11.13 9.61
C THR A 66 4.16 -11.71 10.29
N HIS A 67 3.01 -11.11 10.04
CA HIS A 67 1.73 -11.69 10.47
C HIS A 67 1.20 -12.79 9.55
N TYR A 68 1.89 -13.12 8.45
CA TYR A 68 1.37 -14.03 7.42
C TYR A 68 1.45 -15.49 7.88
N TYR A 69 0.33 -16.22 7.84
CA TYR A 69 0.32 -17.66 8.11
C TYR A 69 0.37 -18.51 6.83
N GLY A 70 -0.22 -18.03 5.73
CA GLY A 70 -0.32 -18.79 4.49
C GLY A 70 -1.47 -18.33 3.61
N LEU A 71 -1.43 -18.72 2.34
CA LEU A 71 -2.59 -18.65 1.44
C LEU A 71 -3.61 -19.69 1.87
N VAL A 72 -4.90 -19.37 1.82
CA VAL A 72 -5.94 -20.33 2.20
C VAL A 72 -6.25 -21.24 1.03
N ALA A 73 -5.94 -22.53 1.17
CA ALA A 73 -6.31 -23.60 0.26
C ALA A 73 -6.98 -24.74 1.05
N ASN A 74 -8.15 -25.20 0.60
CA ASN A 74 -8.96 -26.20 1.32
C ASN A 74 -9.18 -25.84 2.80
N ASP A 75 -9.48 -24.57 3.09
CA ASP A 75 -9.68 -24.02 4.44
C ASP A 75 -8.48 -24.07 5.39
N HIS A 76 -7.28 -24.37 4.89
CA HIS A 76 -6.05 -24.35 5.66
C HIS A 76 -5.00 -23.41 5.06
N PRO A 77 -4.15 -22.77 5.87
CA PRO A 77 -2.99 -22.02 5.37
C PRO A 77 -2.00 -22.97 4.68
N ALA A 78 -1.53 -22.56 3.51
CA ALA A 78 -0.53 -23.24 2.69
C ALA A 78 0.46 -22.21 2.11
N LYS A 79 1.69 -22.64 1.85
CA LYS A 79 2.71 -21.84 1.17
C LYS A 79 2.44 -21.77 -0.33
N LEU A 80 3.06 -20.79 -0.99
CA LEU A 80 2.85 -20.49 -2.41
C LEU A 80 3.20 -21.68 -3.33
N ASP A 81 4.19 -22.49 -2.97
CA ASP A 81 4.62 -23.68 -3.70
C ASP A 81 3.73 -24.92 -3.46
N GLU A 82 2.88 -24.89 -2.43
CA GLU A 82 1.97 -25.98 -2.07
C GLU A 82 0.61 -25.89 -2.79
N ILE A 83 0.26 -24.72 -3.34
CA ILE A 83 -1.02 -24.50 -4.02
C ILE A 83 -0.90 -24.62 -5.54
N GLY A 84 -1.94 -25.18 -6.17
CA GLY A 84 -2.01 -25.39 -7.62
C GLY A 84 -2.78 -24.31 -8.39
N GLN A 85 -3.59 -23.49 -7.70
CA GLN A 85 -4.54 -22.55 -8.29
C GLN A 85 -4.45 -21.18 -7.61
N PRO A 86 -4.82 -20.07 -8.28
CA PRO A 86 -4.77 -18.74 -7.68
C PRO A 86 -5.65 -18.59 -6.44
N ALA A 87 -5.05 -18.22 -5.31
CA ALA A 87 -5.76 -17.99 -4.04
C ALA A 87 -6.06 -16.51 -3.82
N GLY A 88 -7.31 -16.17 -3.49
CA GLY A 88 -7.76 -14.81 -3.17
C GLY A 88 -7.85 -14.52 -1.67
N VAL A 89 -7.42 -15.46 -0.83
CA VAL A 89 -7.53 -15.37 0.63
C VAL A 89 -6.20 -15.77 1.25
N MET A 90 -5.74 -15.01 2.24
CA MET A 90 -4.63 -15.40 3.11
C MET A 90 -5.06 -15.34 4.57
N GLU A 91 -4.51 -16.24 5.38
CA GLU A 91 -4.68 -16.22 6.82
C GLU A 91 -3.54 -15.43 7.46
N VAL A 92 -3.89 -14.61 8.45
CA VAL A 92 -2.98 -13.70 9.13
C VAL A 92 -3.19 -13.72 10.64
N LYS A 93 -2.11 -13.48 11.36
CA LYS A 93 -2.12 -13.11 12.78
C LYS A 93 -2.75 -11.72 12.91
N LEU A 94 -3.67 -11.60 13.88
CA LEU A 94 -4.28 -10.33 14.23
C LEU A 94 -3.74 -9.84 15.58
N VAL A 95 -3.54 -8.54 15.66
CA VAL A 95 -3.22 -7.83 16.91
C VAL A 95 -4.35 -6.87 17.24
N ARG A 96 -4.36 -6.33 18.45
CA ARG A 96 -5.34 -5.30 18.79
C ARG A 96 -5.12 -4.04 17.95
N VAL A 97 -6.22 -3.41 17.56
CA VAL A 97 -6.19 -2.06 16.98
C VAL A 97 -6.60 -1.10 18.09
N LEU A 98 -5.66 -0.27 18.54
CA LEU A 98 -5.90 0.73 19.58
C LEU A 98 -6.28 2.05 18.89
N GLU A 99 -7.58 2.28 18.73
CA GLU A 99 -8.05 3.49 18.03
C GLU A 99 -7.76 4.75 18.86
N PRO A 100 -7.02 5.73 18.31
CA PRO A 100 -6.78 6.98 19.01
C PRO A 100 -8.09 7.78 19.11
N THR A 101 -8.30 8.47 20.24
CA THR A 101 -9.58 9.15 20.51
C THR A 101 -9.58 10.56 19.89
N PRO A 102 -10.57 10.94 19.06
CA PRO A 102 -10.66 12.30 18.54
C PRO A 102 -10.80 13.34 19.67
N THR A 103 -10.07 14.45 19.55
CA THR A 103 -10.12 15.58 20.48
C THR A 103 -10.32 16.89 19.72
N ALA A 104 -10.55 18.01 20.43
CA ALA A 104 -10.65 19.33 19.81
C ALA A 104 -9.37 19.77 19.06
N GLY A 105 -8.21 19.21 19.43
CA GLY A 105 -6.90 19.57 18.87
C GLY A 105 -6.28 18.53 17.94
N GLY A 106 -6.97 17.43 17.63
CA GLY A 106 -6.42 16.30 16.88
C GLY A 106 -6.86 14.97 17.46
N TYR A 107 -5.92 14.11 17.82
CA TYR A 107 -6.17 12.77 18.34
C TYR A 107 -5.34 12.50 19.59
N ASP A 108 -5.93 11.82 20.58
CA ASP A 108 -5.24 11.35 21.79
C ASP A 108 -4.70 9.93 21.57
N TYR A 109 -3.39 9.79 21.73
CA TYR A 109 -2.63 8.54 21.60
C TYR A 109 -2.15 7.98 22.94
N SER A 110 -2.66 8.49 24.07
CA SER A 110 -2.26 8.08 25.42
C SER A 110 -2.30 6.57 25.68
N LEU A 111 -3.19 5.83 25.00
CA LEU A 111 -3.25 4.37 25.06
C LEU A 111 -1.90 3.71 24.72
N TYR A 112 -1.19 4.21 23.70
CA TYR A 112 0.11 3.68 23.27
C TYR A 112 1.23 3.88 24.28
N GLN A 113 1.07 4.79 25.25
CA GLN A 113 2.01 4.99 26.35
C GLN A 113 1.82 3.99 27.49
N THR A 114 0.65 3.36 27.56
CA THR A 114 0.26 2.47 28.67
C THR A 114 0.25 1.00 28.26
N GLU A 115 -0.12 0.74 27.01
CA GLU A 115 -0.17 -0.60 26.43
C GLU A 115 1.22 -1.11 26.09
N LYS A 116 1.50 -2.35 26.46
CA LYS A 116 2.86 -2.91 26.35
C LYS A 116 3.13 -3.59 25.02
N ALA A 117 2.19 -4.40 24.53
CA ALA A 117 2.41 -5.32 23.42
C ALA A 117 1.08 -5.74 22.75
N ASN A 118 1.18 -6.55 21.69
CA ASN A 118 0.07 -7.12 20.92
C ASN A 118 -0.89 -6.06 20.32
N PHE A 119 -0.32 -5.06 19.64
CA PHE A 119 -1.10 -4.01 18.99
C PHE A 119 -0.48 -3.55 17.67
N LEU A 120 -1.34 -3.02 16.79
CA LEU A 120 -0.96 -2.34 15.56
C LEU A 120 -0.25 -1.02 15.91
N ILE A 121 0.93 -0.78 15.34
CA ILE A 121 1.61 0.51 15.47
C ILE A 121 0.82 1.52 14.61
N PRO A 122 0.44 2.70 15.12
CA PRO A 122 -0.51 3.60 14.45
C PRO A 122 0.18 4.46 13.38
N LEU A 123 1.06 3.84 12.59
CA LEU A 123 1.93 4.50 11.63
C LEU A 123 1.91 3.75 10.30
N GLU A 124 1.90 4.52 9.22
CA GLU A 124 2.26 4.10 7.89
C GLU A 124 3.69 4.56 7.60
N VAL A 125 4.59 3.63 7.26
CA VAL A 125 5.97 3.99 6.89
C VAL A 125 6.14 3.87 5.40
N ILE A 126 6.48 5.00 4.76
CA ILE A 126 6.63 5.13 3.32
C ILE A 126 8.11 5.22 3.00
N TYR A 127 8.59 4.41 2.06
CA TYR A 127 9.93 4.53 1.51
C TYR A 127 9.87 5.04 0.07
N ARG A 128 10.83 5.85 -0.34
CA ARG A 128 10.89 6.48 -1.66
C ARG A 128 12.27 6.31 -2.28
N ASN A 129 12.33 5.70 -3.45
CA ASN A 129 13.55 5.60 -4.28
C ASN A 129 13.58 6.71 -5.34
N SER A 130 12.43 7.28 -5.68
CA SER A 130 12.30 8.45 -6.56
C SER A 130 11.13 9.33 -6.14
N LEU A 131 11.04 10.52 -6.73
CA LEU A 131 9.98 11.49 -6.48
C LEU A 131 9.12 11.70 -7.74
N PRO A 132 8.17 10.79 -8.05
CA PRO A 132 7.28 10.96 -9.20
C PRO A 132 6.39 12.20 -9.04
N GLN A 133 5.88 12.75 -10.14
CA GLN A 133 5.06 13.99 -10.13
C GLN A 133 3.90 13.97 -9.12
N GLY A 134 3.30 12.79 -8.89
CA GLY A 134 2.23 12.57 -7.91
C GLY A 134 2.68 12.40 -6.45
N SER A 135 3.97 12.56 -6.15
CA SER A 135 4.51 12.44 -4.79
C SER A 135 3.98 13.54 -3.88
N SER A 136 3.57 13.15 -2.67
CA SER A 136 3.10 14.08 -1.64
C SER A 136 4.19 15.05 -1.16
N VAL A 137 5.47 14.70 -1.38
CA VAL A 137 6.64 15.55 -1.10
C VAL A 137 6.49 16.92 -1.74
N PHE A 138 6.14 16.98 -3.04
CA PHE A 138 6.02 18.24 -3.76
C PHE A 138 4.94 19.17 -3.18
N LYS A 139 3.80 18.61 -2.77
CA LYS A 139 2.74 19.39 -2.12
C LYS A 139 3.23 19.96 -0.78
N ARG A 140 3.87 19.13 0.05
CA ARG A 140 4.38 19.55 1.37
C ARG A 140 5.50 20.60 1.26
N LEU A 141 6.41 20.46 0.30
CA LEU A 141 7.45 21.45 0.02
C LEU A 141 6.85 22.81 -0.40
N ARG A 142 5.88 22.81 -1.33
CA ARG A 142 5.20 24.05 -1.75
C ARG A 142 4.41 24.73 -0.64
N GLU A 143 3.81 23.95 0.25
CA GLU A 143 3.06 24.46 1.41
C GLU A 143 3.99 24.88 2.58
N GLY A 144 5.31 24.69 2.46
CA GLY A 144 6.28 24.99 3.51
C GLY A 144 6.21 24.05 4.72
N LYS A 145 5.48 22.93 4.61
CA LYS A 145 5.35 21.91 5.66
C LYS A 145 6.52 20.91 5.68
N LEU A 146 7.36 20.97 4.66
CA LEU A 146 8.57 20.17 4.53
C LEU A 146 9.66 21.06 3.92
N LYS A 147 10.89 20.92 4.38
CA LYS A 147 12.07 21.49 3.73
C LYS A 147 12.86 20.37 3.05
N PRO A 148 13.59 20.66 1.96
CA PRO A 148 14.47 19.67 1.34
C PRO A 148 15.43 19.00 2.34
N SER A 149 15.99 19.78 3.27
CA SER A 149 16.91 19.28 4.31
C SER A 149 16.27 18.24 5.23
N ASP A 150 14.96 18.31 5.46
CA ASP A 150 14.24 17.38 6.34
C ASP A 150 14.19 15.97 5.75
N ILE A 151 14.39 15.85 4.43
CA ILE A 151 14.45 14.59 3.69
C ILE A 151 15.85 14.33 3.09
N GLY A 152 16.88 15.00 3.62
CA GLY A 152 18.27 14.79 3.22
C GLY A 152 18.64 15.36 1.84
N LEU A 153 17.86 16.29 1.31
CA LEU A 153 18.15 16.99 0.05
C LEU A 153 18.68 18.40 0.31
N ASP A 154 19.60 18.84 -0.54
CA ASP A 154 20.18 20.19 -0.52
C ASP A 154 19.57 21.15 -1.55
N HIS A 155 18.63 20.66 -2.37
CA HIS A 155 17.96 21.39 -3.43
C HIS A 155 16.46 21.08 -3.47
N PHE A 156 15.69 21.90 -4.18
CA PHE A 156 14.29 21.59 -4.43
C PHE A 156 14.21 20.50 -5.52
N PRO A 157 13.67 19.31 -5.25
CA PRO A 157 13.72 18.22 -6.21
C PRO A 157 12.82 18.47 -7.43
N GLU A 158 13.11 17.78 -8.52
CA GLU A 158 12.28 17.79 -9.74
C GLU A 158 11.37 16.54 -9.85
N PRO A 159 10.18 16.63 -10.47
CA PRO A 159 9.35 15.46 -10.75
C PRO A 159 10.09 14.39 -11.56
N GLY A 160 10.13 13.16 -11.02
CA GLY A 160 10.82 12.02 -11.59
C GLY A 160 12.26 11.82 -11.10
N GLU A 161 12.76 12.72 -10.24
CA GLU A 161 14.11 12.62 -9.70
C GLU A 161 14.33 11.30 -8.96
N LYS A 162 15.42 10.59 -9.32
CA LYS A 162 15.87 9.39 -8.63
C LYS A 162 16.78 9.78 -7.47
N LEU A 163 16.53 9.18 -6.31
CA LEU A 163 17.23 9.50 -5.08
C LEU A 163 18.48 8.64 -4.94
N ALA A 164 19.58 9.23 -4.48
CA ALA A 164 20.82 8.50 -4.25
C ALA A 164 20.71 7.48 -3.11
N GLN A 165 19.86 7.76 -2.12
CA GLN A 165 19.47 6.87 -1.04
C GLN A 165 17.95 6.98 -0.83
N PRO A 166 17.28 5.88 -0.43
CA PRO A 166 15.85 5.95 -0.18
C PRO A 166 15.52 6.92 0.96
N ILE A 167 14.48 7.72 0.77
CA ILE A 167 13.92 8.58 1.83
C ILE A 167 12.83 7.81 2.56
N LEU A 168 12.78 7.94 3.89
CA LEU A 168 11.72 7.38 4.73
C LEU A 168 10.81 8.48 5.27
N ASP A 169 9.56 8.45 4.83
CA ASP A 169 8.45 9.24 5.35
C ASP A 169 7.63 8.40 6.35
N VAL A 170 6.95 9.08 7.27
CA VAL A 170 5.99 8.45 8.17
C VAL A 170 4.72 9.28 8.23
N SER A 171 3.58 8.61 8.23
CA SER A 171 2.27 9.21 8.50
C SER A 171 1.51 8.44 9.57
N THR A 172 0.50 9.07 10.13
CA THR A 172 -0.44 8.38 11.02
C THR A 172 -1.17 7.27 10.29
N LYS A 173 -1.67 6.32 11.08
CA LYS A 173 -2.69 5.35 10.71
C LYS A 173 -3.82 5.47 11.73
N LEU A 174 -5.07 5.22 11.32
CA LEU A 174 -6.29 5.19 12.16
C LEU A 174 -6.94 6.57 12.43
N GLU A 175 -6.34 7.66 11.98
CA GLU A 175 -7.05 8.95 11.91
C GLU A 175 -8.05 8.95 10.73
N ALA A 176 -9.00 9.89 10.74
CA ALA A 176 -9.93 10.06 9.61
C ALA A 176 -9.22 10.40 8.29
N THR A 177 -8.10 11.12 8.37
CA THR A 177 -7.21 11.43 7.25
C THR A 177 -5.77 11.31 7.74
N ASP A 178 -4.95 10.53 7.04
CA ASP A 178 -3.56 10.36 7.43
C ASP A 178 -2.75 11.65 7.25
N ARG A 179 -1.96 11.99 8.27
CA ARG A 179 -1.09 13.18 8.28
C ARG A 179 0.37 12.74 8.38
N TYR A 180 1.23 13.42 7.64
CA TYR A 180 2.68 13.21 7.71
C TYR A 180 3.25 13.77 9.01
N LEU A 181 4.22 13.06 9.59
CA LEU A 181 4.83 13.36 10.88
C LEU A 181 6.35 13.54 10.72
N SER A 182 6.97 14.18 11.71
CA SER A 182 8.39 13.95 11.96
C SER A 182 8.59 12.56 12.59
N TRP A 183 9.79 12.00 12.50
CA TRP A 183 10.11 10.74 13.19
C TRP A 183 10.04 10.89 14.72
N GLU A 184 10.38 12.06 15.27
CA GLU A 184 10.23 12.36 16.70
C GLU A 184 8.77 12.32 17.13
N GLU A 185 7.87 12.94 16.35
CA GLU A 185 6.43 12.90 16.64
C GLU A 185 5.86 11.49 16.48
N ALA A 186 6.25 10.78 15.42
CA ALA A 186 5.84 9.39 15.19
C ALA A 186 6.25 8.48 16.36
N GLN A 187 7.49 8.64 16.85
CA GLN A 187 8.01 7.93 18.01
C GLN A 187 7.17 8.21 19.26
N GLN A 188 6.85 9.48 19.50
CA GLN A 188 6.03 9.90 20.64
C GLN A 188 4.62 9.30 20.56
N ILE A 189 3.89 9.46 19.45
CA ILE A 189 2.49 8.99 19.38
C ILE A 189 2.37 7.46 19.41
N ALA A 190 3.38 6.74 18.91
CA ALA A 190 3.36 5.29 18.86
C ALA A 190 3.99 4.63 20.10
N GLY A 191 4.52 5.41 21.06
CA GLY A 191 5.15 4.89 22.27
C GLY A 191 6.40 4.05 21.96
N LEU A 192 7.22 4.50 21.01
CA LEU A 192 8.41 3.80 20.54
C LEU A 192 9.67 4.27 21.26
N SER A 193 10.57 3.33 21.55
CA SER A 193 11.95 3.62 21.93
C SER A 193 12.83 3.92 20.71
N ASP A 194 13.98 4.55 20.94
CA ASP A 194 14.94 4.86 19.85
C ASP A 194 15.34 3.61 19.07
N LYS A 195 15.57 2.49 19.78
CA LYS A 195 15.91 1.19 19.16
C LYS A 195 14.79 0.63 18.30
N GLU A 196 13.53 0.85 18.68
CA GLU A 196 12.38 0.39 17.89
C GLU A 196 12.23 1.23 16.62
N VAL A 197 12.47 2.53 16.70
CA VAL A 197 12.50 3.42 15.53
C VAL A 197 13.62 3.00 14.56
N GLU A 198 14.84 2.80 15.05
CA GLU A 198 15.97 2.29 14.25
C GLU A 198 15.61 0.96 13.59
N ARG A 199 15.04 0.02 14.35
CA ARG A 199 14.64 -1.30 13.84
C ARG A 199 13.56 -1.22 12.76
N ILE A 200 12.59 -0.33 12.92
CA ILE A 200 11.57 -0.05 11.90
C ILE A 200 12.25 0.44 10.62
N GLN A 201 13.09 1.47 10.70
CA GLN A 201 13.77 2.04 9.53
C GLN A 201 14.66 1.02 8.81
N GLU A 202 15.44 0.23 9.54
CA GLU A 202 16.25 -0.86 8.98
C GLU A 202 15.39 -1.91 8.26
N THR A 203 14.27 -2.30 8.86
CA THR A 203 13.35 -3.30 8.30
C THR A 203 12.69 -2.75 7.03
N VAL A 204 12.27 -1.48 7.02
CA VAL A 204 11.71 -0.83 5.83
C VAL A 204 12.74 -0.79 4.70
N LEU A 205 13.99 -0.43 4.98
CA LEU A 205 15.05 -0.43 3.97
C LEU A 205 15.34 -1.83 3.42
N LEU A 206 15.27 -2.86 4.26
CA LEU A 206 15.39 -4.26 3.82
C LEU A 206 14.22 -4.67 2.91
N VAL A 207 12.99 -4.36 3.30
CA VAL A 207 11.79 -4.61 2.48
C VAL A 207 11.89 -3.91 1.13
N ASN A 208 12.25 -2.62 1.14
CA ASN A 208 12.44 -1.84 -0.08
C ASN A 208 13.48 -2.47 -1.00
N ARG A 209 14.67 -2.83 -0.48
CA ARG A 209 15.71 -3.49 -1.29
C ARG A 209 15.20 -4.79 -1.92
N LEU A 210 14.57 -5.65 -1.13
CA LEU A 210 14.03 -6.92 -1.62
C LEU A 210 13.01 -6.72 -2.76
N ILE A 211 12.04 -5.81 -2.57
CA ILE A 211 11.03 -5.54 -3.59
C ILE A 211 11.68 -4.95 -4.85
N THR A 212 12.60 -4.00 -4.67
CA THR A 212 13.34 -3.39 -5.79
C THR A 212 14.08 -4.44 -6.61
N GLU A 213 14.85 -5.33 -5.97
CA GLU A 213 15.58 -6.40 -6.65
C GLU A 213 14.65 -7.33 -7.45
N GLU A 214 13.48 -7.67 -6.90
CA GLU A 214 12.49 -8.55 -7.54
C GLU A 214 11.76 -7.92 -8.73
N VAL A 215 11.62 -6.59 -8.78
CA VAL A 215 10.93 -5.92 -9.89
C VAL A 215 11.90 -5.37 -10.94
N GLU A 216 13.12 -4.98 -10.55
CA GLU A 216 14.15 -4.51 -11.48
C GLU A 216 14.61 -5.61 -12.45
N ARG A 217 14.58 -6.88 -12.03
CA ARG A 217 14.85 -8.03 -12.92
C ARG A 217 13.84 -8.14 -14.09
N LEU A 218 12.70 -7.47 -14.00
CA LEU A 218 11.66 -7.40 -15.03
C LEU A 218 11.74 -6.10 -15.84
N GLY A 219 12.72 -5.23 -15.57
CA GLY A 219 12.84 -3.90 -16.15
C GLY A 219 11.88 -2.87 -15.55
N LEU A 220 11.25 -3.18 -14.42
CA LEU A 220 10.41 -2.22 -13.70
C LEU A 220 11.27 -1.33 -12.80
N SER A 221 10.94 -0.05 -12.75
CA SER A 221 11.42 0.87 -11.72
C SER A 221 10.48 0.84 -10.52
N HIS A 222 11.04 0.90 -9.31
CA HIS A 222 10.30 0.94 -8.05
C HIS A 222 10.40 2.33 -7.43
N GLU A 223 9.38 3.16 -7.57
CA GLU A 223 9.44 4.58 -7.20
C GLU A 223 9.27 4.82 -5.70
N ASP A 224 8.21 4.25 -5.12
CA ASP A 224 7.90 4.32 -3.71
C ASP A 224 7.02 3.13 -3.30
N GLY A 225 6.92 2.91 -1.99
CA GLY A 225 5.99 1.97 -1.40
C GLY A 225 5.75 2.23 0.09
N LYS A 226 4.84 1.46 0.67
CA LYS A 226 4.42 1.62 2.06
C LYS A 226 4.38 0.26 2.77
N VAL A 227 4.72 0.26 4.05
CA VAL A 227 4.51 -0.87 4.97
C VAL A 227 3.89 -0.41 6.28
N GLU A 228 3.23 -1.35 6.96
CA GLU A 228 2.66 -1.18 8.29
C GLU A 228 3.31 -2.20 9.24
N PHE A 229 3.33 -1.87 10.54
CA PHE A 229 3.95 -2.67 11.57
C PHE A 229 3.02 -2.92 12.75
N ALA A 230 3.28 -4.00 13.46
CA ALA A 230 2.67 -4.29 14.75
C ALA A 230 3.71 -4.83 15.72
N PHE A 231 3.36 -4.77 17.01
CA PHE A 231 4.01 -5.57 18.04
C PHE A 231 3.19 -6.83 18.30
N ASP A 232 3.86 -7.97 18.40
CA ASP A 232 3.26 -9.21 18.92
C ASP A 232 3.14 -9.19 20.46
N GLU A 233 2.73 -10.30 21.08
CA GLU A 233 2.55 -10.45 22.53
C GLU A 233 3.82 -10.18 23.36
N GLU A 234 4.99 -10.37 22.77
CA GLU A 234 6.29 -10.19 23.41
C GLU A 234 6.94 -8.84 23.05
N ARG A 235 6.19 -7.98 22.35
CA ARG A 235 6.67 -6.70 21.80
C ARG A 235 7.76 -6.87 20.73
N ASN A 236 7.76 -8.01 20.03
CA ASN A 236 8.58 -8.15 18.84
C ASN A 236 7.90 -7.42 17.67
N LEU A 237 8.70 -6.68 16.91
CA LEU A 237 8.25 -5.99 15.71
C LEU A 237 7.94 -7.00 14.59
N MET A 238 6.79 -6.87 13.95
CA MET A 238 6.43 -7.65 12.77
C MET A 238 5.77 -6.79 11.68
N LEU A 239 5.97 -7.18 10.43
CA LEU A 239 5.27 -6.61 9.28
C LEU A 239 3.82 -7.10 9.24
N VAL A 240 2.91 -6.17 8.99
CA VAL A 240 1.47 -6.44 8.85
C VAL A 240 0.92 -5.82 7.56
N ASP A 241 -0.39 -5.97 7.39
CA ASP A 241 -1.13 -5.58 6.20
C ASP A 241 -0.70 -6.37 4.94
N VAL A 242 -0.42 -5.72 3.82
CA VAL A 242 0.14 -6.36 2.62
C VAL A 242 1.24 -5.45 2.07
N LEU A 243 2.22 -6.01 1.39
CA LEU A 243 3.37 -5.27 0.86
C LEU A 243 3.81 -5.80 -0.49
N GLY A 244 4.58 -4.99 -1.22
CA GLY A 244 5.19 -5.39 -2.49
C GLY A 244 4.22 -5.55 -3.66
N THR A 245 2.95 -5.17 -3.49
CA THR A 245 1.96 -5.26 -4.57
C THR A 245 1.80 -3.93 -5.33
N PRO A 246 1.25 -3.94 -6.55
CA PRO A 246 0.93 -2.72 -7.30
C PRO A 246 -0.10 -1.77 -6.66
N ASP A 247 -0.78 -2.18 -5.57
CA ASP A 247 -1.66 -1.28 -4.80
C ASP A 247 -0.90 -0.53 -3.69
N GLU A 248 0.20 -1.09 -3.18
CA GLU A 248 1.02 -0.59 -2.08
C GLU A 248 2.36 -0.01 -2.54
N CYS A 249 2.76 -0.30 -3.78
CA CYS A 249 3.97 0.20 -4.41
C CYS A 249 3.65 0.89 -5.75
N ARG A 250 4.48 1.87 -6.13
CA ARG A 250 4.47 2.47 -7.45
C ARG A 250 5.58 1.88 -8.31
N PHE A 251 5.19 0.95 -9.17
CA PHE A 251 6.05 0.43 -10.21
C PHE A 251 5.83 1.18 -11.52
N THR A 252 6.89 1.36 -12.31
CA THR A 252 6.81 1.93 -13.65
C THR A 252 7.67 1.16 -14.64
N PHE A 253 7.29 1.15 -15.92
CA PHE A 253 8.09 0.65 -17.03
C PHE A 253 8.18 1.75 -18.08
N ASP A 254 9.38 2.29 -18.33
CA ASP A 254 9.59 3.44 -19.21
C ASP A 254 8.59 4.58 -18.93
N GLY A 255 8.41 4.93 -17.65
CA GLY A 255 7.48 5.97 -17.18
C GLY A 255 5.99 5.60 -17.17
N ILE A 256 5.61 4.43 -17.66
CA ILE A 256 4.22 3.95 -17.67
C ILE A 256 3.91 3.23 -16.35
N PRO A 257 2.85 3.61 -15.62
CA PRO A 257 2.55 3.01 -14.33
C PRO A 257 2.08 1.57 -14.44
N VAL A 258 2.67 0.71 -13.59
CA VAL A 258 2.25 -0.67 -13.33
C VAL A 258 1.61 -0.72 -11.93
N SER A 259 0.48 -0.03 -11.81
CA SER A 259 -0.28 0.12 -10.56
C SER A 259 -1.67 0.69 -10.83
N LYS A 260 -2.47 0.89 -9.78
CA LYS A 260 -3.72 1.66 -9.84
C LYS A 260 -3.58 3.08 -10.41
N GLU A 261 -2.36 3.61 -10.52
CA GLU A 261 -2.12 4.90 -11.17
C GLU A 261 -2.56 4.90 -12.64
N ALA A 262 -2.52 3.76 -13.35
CA ALA A 262 -3.06 3.64 -14.70
C ALA A 262 -4.55 4.05 -14.75
N ALA A 263 -5.35 3.56 -13.79
CA ALA A 263 -6.74 3.97 -13.67
C ALA A 263 -6.89 5.46 -13.31
N ARG A 264 -6.00 6.01 -12.45
CA ARG A 264 -6.02 7.44 -12.14
C ARG A 264 -5.80 8.30 -13.38
N ILE A 265 -4.83 7.96 -14.22
CA ILE A 265 -4.55 8.69 -15.47
C ILE A 265 -5.78 8.69 -16.38
N TYR A 266 -6.46 7.55 -16.54
CA TYR A 266 -7.71 7.47 -17.29
C TYR A 266 -8.79 8.40 -16.70
N TYR A 267 -9.05 8.31 -15.40
CA TYR A 267 -10.11 9.09 -14.76
C TYR A 267 -9.84 10.59 -14.74
N ARG A 268 -8.57 11.03 -14.72
CA ARG A 268 -8.21 12.46 -14.77
C ARG A 268 -8.76 13.18 -16.02
N ARG A 269 -9.07 12.44 -17.08
CA ARG A 269 -9.63 12.95 -18.34
C ARG A 269 -11.15 13.13 -18.30
N THR A 270 -11.81 12.59 -17.28
CA THR A 270 -13.27 12.57 -17.19
C THR A 270 -13.82 13.88 -16.61
N PRO A 271 -15.05 14.29 -16.98
CA PRO A 271 -15.74 15.40 -16.31
C PRO A 271 -15.94 15.18 -14.82
N TRP A 272 -16.18 13.93 -14.42
CA TRP A 272 -16.34 13.53 -13.01
C TRP A 272 -15.14 13.92 -12.17
N PHE A 273 -13.91 13.64 -12.63
CA PHE A 273 -12.71 14.00 -11.86
C PHE A 273 -12.56 15.53 -11.67
N LYS A 274 -12.96 16.33 -12.67
CA LYS A 274 -12.97 17.80 -12.54
C LYS A 274 -13.93 18.27 -11.45
N GLU A 275 -15.09 17.62 -11.34
CA GLU A 275 -16.06 17.88 -10.27
C GLU A 275 -15.51 17.49 -8.89
N VAL A 276 -14.85 16.33 -8.79
CA VAL A 276 -14.17 15.88 -7.56
C VAL A 276 -13.13 16.89 -7.09
N GLU A 277 -12.26 17.36 -8.00
CA GLU A 277 -11.25 18.37 -7.66
C GLU A 277 -11.85 19.72 -7.24
N ALA A 278 -12.93 20.15 -7.90
CA ALA A 278 -13.64 21.38 -7.52
C ALA A 278 -14.27 21.25 -6.13
N ALA A 279 -14.92 20.11 -5.84
CA ALA A 279 -15.51 19.82 -4.55
C ALA A 279 -14.47 19.76 -3.43
N LYS A 280 -13.33 19.09 -3.65
CA LYS A 280 -12.22 19.03 -2.67
C LYS A 280 -11.63 20.39 -2.34
N LYS A 281 -11.59 21.32 -3.32
CA LYS A 281 -11.17 22.71 -3.09
C LYS A 281 -12.21 23.52 -2.31
N GLN A 282 -13.49 23.21 -2.46
CA GLN A 282 -14.58 23.90 -1.78
C GLN A 282 -14.72 23.46 -0.31
N ASP A 283 -14.72 22.16 -0.04
CA ASP A 283 -14.82 21.62 1.31
C ASP A 283 -14.10 20.26 1.38
N ALA A 284 -12.87 20.24 1.90
CA ALA A 284 -12.04 19.03 1.94
C ALA A 284 -12.63 17.91 2.83
N GLN A 285 -13.59 18.19 3.70
CA GLN A 285 -14.20 17.19 4.59
C GLN A 285 -15.49 16.62 3.99
N ARG A 286 -16.37 17.48 3.47
CA ARG A 286 -17.68 17.08 2.90
C ARG A 286 -17.71 17.04 1.39
N TRP A 287 -16.56 17.07 0.73
CA TRP A 287 -16.46 17.12 -0.74
C TRP A 287 -17.31 16.05 -1.44
N LYS A 288 -17.45 14.84 -0.87
CA LYS A 288 -18.26 13.77 -1.46
C LYS A 288 -19.73 14.16 -1.63
N GLU A 289 -20.28 14.95 -0.70
CA GLU A 289 -21.67 15.45 -0.75
C GLU A 289 -21.86 16.51 -1.84
N LEU A 290 -20.77 17.17 -2.24
CA LEU A 290 -20.78 18.22 -3.26
C LEU A 290 -20.68 17.67 -4.69
N VAL A 291 -20.19 16.44 -4.85
CA VAL A 291 -20.07 15.78 -6.16
C VAL A 291 -21.41 15.14 -6.53
N LYS A 292 -22.03 15.63 -7.60
CA LYS A 292 -23.34 15.18 -8.08
C LYS A 292 -23.25 14.05 -9.10
N SER A 293 -22.13 13.92 -9.81
CA SER A 293 -21.91 12.83 -10.76
C SER A 293 -21.25 11.61 -10.11
N SER A 294 -21.43 10.45 -10.73
CA SER A 294 -20.70 9.23 -10.37
C SER A 294 -19.52 9.01 -11.31
N PRO A 295 -18.45 8.33 -10.87
CA PRO A 295 -17.37 7.93 -11.76
C PRO A 295 -17.93 7.07 -12.91
N PRO A 296 -17.51 7.30 -14.16
CA PRO A 296 -17.89 6.44 -15.27
C PRO A 296 -17.20 5.07 -15.16
N PRO A 297 -17.76 4.02 -15.79
CA PRO A 297 -17.02 2.78 -15.98
C PRO A 297 -15.78 3.02 -16.86
N LEU A 298 -14.77 2.17 -16.70
CA LEU A 298 -13.65 2.09 -17.62
C LEU A 298 -14.13 1.67 -19.01
N SER A 299 -13.42 2.10 -20.06
CA SER A 299 -13.63 1.53 -21.39
C SER A 299 -13.38 0.01 -21.34
N PRO A 300 -14.07 -0.81 -22.15
CA PRO A 300 -13.83 -2.26 -22.16
C PRO A 300 -12.35 -2.62 -22.39
N LYS A 301 -11.66 -1.84 -23.23
CA LYS A 301 -10.24 -1.99 -23.51
C LYS A 301 -9.38 -1.62 -22.30
N MET A 302 -9.61 -0.46 -21.69
CA MET A 302 -8.89 -0.05 -20.47
C MET A 302 -9.07 -1.05 -19.34
N LYS A 303 -10.31 -1.52 -19.12
CA LYS A 303 -10.60 -2.56 -18.12
C LYS A 303 -9.79 -3.82 -18.36
N LYS A 304 -9.77 -4.34 -19.60
CA LYS A 304 -8.99 -5.52 -19.97
C LYS A 304 -7.49 -5.34 -19.78
N LEU A 305 -6.96 -4.16 -20.09
CA LEU A 305 -5.55 -3.84 -19.90
C LEU A 305 -5.19 -3.78 -18.41
N VAL A 306 -6.05 -3.19 -17.57
CA VAL A 306 -5.83 -3.16 -16.12
C VAL A 306 -5.95 -4.56 -15.51
N GLU A 307 -6.93 -5.37 -15.93
CA GLU A 307 -7.02 -6.80 -15.55
C GLU A 307 -5.72 -7.52 -15.86
N GLY A 308 -5.24 -7.40 -17.10
CA GLY A 308 -4.01 -8.03 -17.55
C GLY A 308 -2.78 -7.53 -16.78
N LEU A 309 -2.73 -6.23 -16.45
CA LEU A 309 -1.62 -5.61 -15.74
C LEU A 309 -1.34 -6.29 -14.39
N TYR A 310 -2.38 -6.49 -13.57
CA TYR A 310 -2.23 -7.16 -12.27
C TYR A 310 -1.87 -8.64 -12.44
N GLN A 311 -2.54 -9.34 -13.35
CA GLN A 311 -2.32 -10.77 -13.59
C GLN A 311 -0.90 -11.05 -14.11
N ALA A 312 -0.44 -10.31 -15.11
CA ALA A 312 0.88 -10.49 -15.70
C ALA A 312 2.00 -10.05 -14.74
N CYS A 313 1.79 -8.96 -13.98
CA CYS A 313 2.72 -8.54 -12.93
C CYS A 313 2.90 -9.64 -11.87
N CYS A 314 1.80 -10.26 -11.42
CA CYS A 314 1.85 -11.42 -10.52
C CYS A 314 2.62 -12.59 -11.13
N ASN A 315 2.32 -12.97 -12.38
CA ASN A 315 3.00 -14.08 -13.03
C ASN A 315 4.52 -13.86 -13.11
N GLU A 316 4.95 -12.69 -13.55
CA GLU A 316 6.36 -12.40 -13.81
C GLU A 316 7.17 -12.22 -12.51
N ILE A 317 6.62 -11.52 -11.51
CA ILE A 317 7.28 -11.37 -10.20
C ILE A 317 7.37 -12.71 -9.47
N THR A 318 6.31 -13.52 -9.50
CA THR A 318 6.37 -14.84 -8.84
C THR A 318 7.16 -15.88 -9.65
N GLY A 319 7.40 -15.61 -10.94
CA GLY A 319 8.06 -16.55 -11.86
C GLY A 319 7.21 -17.77 -12.20
N ARG A 320 5.89 -17.69 -12.03
CA ARG A 320 4.94 -18.79 -12.22
C ARG A 320 3.71 -18.31 -12.98
N GLU A 321 3.23 -19.12 -13.90
CA GLU A 321 1.98 -18.84 -14.63
C GLU A 321 0.77 -19.20 -13.74
N TRP A 322 0.17 -18.18 -13.11
CA TRP A 322 -1.08 -18.30 -12.35
C TRP A 322 -2.30 -17.99 -13.21
N PHE A 323 -2.13 -17.05 -14.14
CA PHE A 323 -3.18 -16.55 -15.01
C PHE A 323 -2.79 -16.69 -16.48
N SER A 324 -3.72 -17.11 -17.33
CA SER A 324 -3.52 -17.12 -18.78
C SER A 324 -3.73 -15.71 -19.33
N VAL A 325 -2.64 -14.98 -19.52
CA VAL A 325 -2.62 -13.55 -19.86
C VAL A 325 -1.38 -13.24 -20.72
N PRO A 326 -1.45 -12.24 -21.64
CA PRO A 326 -0.26 -11.80 -22.35
C PRO A 326 0.87 -11.33 -21.42
N PRO A 327 2.13 -11.31 -21.88
CA PRO A 327 3.25 -10.78 -21.11
C PRO A 327 3.03 -9.32 -20.70
N LEU A 328 3.55 -8.96 -19.52
CA LEU A 328 3.39 -7.64 -18.90
C LEU A 328 3.85 -6.53 -19.85
N ARG A 329 4.99 -6.71 -20.52
CA ARG A 329 5.52 -5.73 -21.47
C ARG A 329 4.57 -5.44 -22.63
N GLN A 330 3.86 -6.45 -23.13
CA GLN A 330 2.87 -6.27 -24.18
C GLN A 330 1.68 -5.44 -23.66
N ILE A 331 1.14 -5.80 -22.50
CA ILE A 331 0.04 -5.07 -21.86
C ILE A 331 0.42 -3.61 -21.62
N ILE A 332 1.63 -3.35 -21.11
CA ILE A 332 2.13 -1.99 -20.88
C ILE A 332 2.21 -1.19 -22.20
N THR A 333 2.63 -1.83 -23.29
CA THR A 333 2.71 -1.19 -24.61
C THR A 333 1.32 -0.77 -25.10
N GLU A 334 0.33 -1.65 -24.96
CA GLU A 334 -1.06 -1.36 -25.32
C GLU A 334 -1.69 -0.32 -24.37
N LEU A 335 -1.33 -0.36 -23.08
CA LEU A 335 -1.76 0.60 -22.06
C LEU A 335 -1.21 2.00 -22.35
N ARG A 336 0.05 2.12 -22.78
CA ARG A 336 0.63 3.41 -23.22
C ARG A 336 -0.21 4.04 -24.33
N GLN A 337 -0.62 3.25 -25.32
CA GLN A 337 -1.46 3.73 -26.42
C GLN A 337 -2.86 4.15 -25.94
N GLU A 338 -3.49 3.35 -25.09
CA GLU A 338 -4.83 3.65 -24.52
C GLU A 338 -4.79 4.90 -23.63
N LEU A 339 -3.70 5.10 -22.91
CA LEU A 339 -3.47 6.26 -22.07
C LEU A 339 -2.85 7.42 -22.82
N GLU A 340 -2.64 7.38 -24.14
CA GLU A 340 -2.03 8.48 -24.91
C GLU A 340 -0.74 9.06 -24.26
N LEU A 341 0.14 8.17 -23.77
CA LEU A 341 1.38 8.52 -23.05
C LEU A 341 2.64 8.36 -23.92
#